data_AF-A0A3S3P2G9-F1
#
_entry.id   AF-A0A3S3P2G9-F1
#
_cell.length_a   1.000
_cell.length_b   1.000
_cell.length_c   1.000
_cell.angle_alpha   90.00
_cell.angle_beta   90.00
_cell.angle_gamma   90.00
#
_symmetry.space_group_name_H-M   'P 1'
#
loop_
_entity.id
_entity.type
_entity.pdbx_description
1 polymer ?
#
loop_
_entity_poly.entity_id
_entity_poly.type
_entity_poly.pdbx_seq_one_letter_code
_entity_poly.pdbx_strand_id
1 'polypeptide(L)' 'MAIVAVTDVGMLFLRNPHGISHNPDELVSAGDMERGIQALAETVPHLAAEPR' A
#
# COMPACT_ATOMS: atom_id res chain seq x y z
N MET A 1 -2.48 0.38 18.75
CA MET A 1 -2.74 -0.20 17.41
C MET A 1 -3.64 -1.42 17.59
N ALA A 2 -4.92 -1.32 17.24
CA ALA A 2 -5.92 -2.35 17.60
C ALA A 2 -6.00 -3.53 16.60
N ILE A 3 -5.74 -3.30 15.32
CA ILE A 3 -5.89 -4.30 14.25
C ILE A 3 -4.77 -5.36 14.26
N VAL A 4 -3.53 -4.98 14.58
CA VAL A 4 -2.38 -5.91 14.61
C VAL A 4 -2.50 -6.99 15.69
N ALA A 5 -3.32 -6.76 16.72
CA ALA A 5 -3.60 -7.75 17.76
C ALA A 5 -4.62 -8.82 17.30
N VAL A 6 -5.29 -8.60 16.16
CA VAL A 6 -6.34 -9.49 15.64
C VAL A 6 -5.82 -10.33 14.47
N THR A 7 -4.95 -9.77 13.63
CA THR A 7 -4.38 -10.45 12.46
C THR A 7 -3.08 -9.79 12.03
N ASP A 8 -2.23 -10.58 11.36
CA ASP A 8 -1.13 -10.05 10.57
C ASP A 8 -1.69 -9.11 9.50
N VAL A 9 -1.13 -7.91 9.41
CA VAL A 9 -1.59 -6.86 8.49
C VAL A 9 -0.46 -5.89 8.19
N GLY A 10 -0.40 -5.44 6.94
CA GLY A 10 0.49 -4.38 6.48
C GLY A 10 -0.27 -3.37 5.63
N MET A 11 0.28 -2.17 5.49
CA MET A 11 -0.27 -1.13 4.62
C MET A 11 0.81 -0.63 3.67
N LEU A 12 0.40 -0.37 2.42
CA LEU A 12 1.25 0.26 1.41
C LEU A 12 0.62 1.60 1.03
N PHE A 13 1.34 2.69 1.31
CA PHE A 13 0.88 4.05 1.00
C PHE A 13 1.58 4.58 -0.24
N LEU A 14 0.79 5.23 -1.10
CA LEU A 14 1.28 5.91 -2.28
C LEU A 14 1.37 7.41 -2.05
N ARG A 15 2.24 8.06 -2.83
CA ARG A 15 2.33 9.51 -2.84
C ARG A 15 1.07 10.09 -3.46
N ASN A 16 0.55 11.11 -2.79
CA ASN A 16 -0.55 11.93 -3.27
C ASN A 16 -0.04 13.38 -3.26
N PRO A 17 -0.01 14.08 -4.42
CA PRO A 17 0.41 15.46 -4.48
C PRO A 17 -0.36 16.32 -3.47
N HIS A 18 0.37 17.10 -2.68
CA HIS A 18 -0.19 17.99 -1.65
C HIS A 18 -0.97 17.29 -0.52
N GLY A 19 -1.04 15.95 -0.50
CA GLY A 19 -1.72 15.18 0.55
C GLY A 19 -3.24 15.42 0.62
N ILE A 20 -3.85 15.90 -0.46
CA ILE A 20 -5.27 16.21 -0.51
C ILE A 20 -6.08 14.92 -0.48
N SER A 21 -7.02 14.78 0.46
CA SER A 21 -7.91 13.62 0.51
C SER A 21 -9.36 14.04 0.76
N HIS A 22 -10.32 13.21 0.35
CA HIS A 22 -11.76 13.50 0.42
C HIS A 22 -12.17 14.76 -0.37
N ASN A 23 -11.49 15.00 -1.49
CA ASN A 23 -11.71 16.16 -2.34
C ASN A 23 -11.67 15.74 -3.82
N PRO A 24 -12.45 16.37 -4.73
CA PRO A 24 -12.40 16.06 -6.16
C PRO A 24 -11.02 16.20 -6.82
N ASP A 25 -10.14 17.03 -6.24
CA ASP A 25 -8.77 17.25 -6.72
C ASP A 25 -7.76 16.23 -6.18
N GLU A 26 -8.20 15.26 -5.36
CA GLU A 26 -7.35 14.15 -4.90
C GLU A 26 -6.81 13.35 -6.09
N LEU A 27 -5.50 13.12 -6.10
CA LEU A 27 -4.81 12.52 -7.25
C LEU A 27 -3.71 11.57 -6.81
N VAL A 28 -3.56 10.47 -7.52
CA VAL A 28 -2.35 9.66 -7.52
C VAL A 28 -1.81 9.60 -8.94
N SER A 29 -0.50 9.77 -9.11
CA SER A 29 0.11 9.72 -10.44
C SER A 29 0.14 8.28 -10.97
N ALA A 30 0.06 8.10 -12.29
CA ALA A 30 0.17 6.78 -12.91
C ALA A 30 1.49 6.08 -12.53
N GLY A 31 2.61 6.80 -12.50
CA GLY A 31 3.90 6.24 -12.11
C GLY A 31 3.97 5.85 -10.62
N ASP A 32 3.25 6.53 -9.73
CA ASP A 32 3.12 6.09 -8.34
C ASP A 32 2.23 4.86 -8.21
N MET A 33 1.14 4.78 -8.99
CA MET A 33 0.31 3.57 -9.04
C MET A 33 1.09 2.36 -9.55
N GLU A 34 1.86 2.49 -10.62
CA GLU A 34 2.70 1.40 -11.16
C GLU A 34 3.67 0.87 -10.09
N ARG A 35 4.37 1.77 -9.38
CA ARG A 35 5.27 1.38 -8.28
C ARG A 35 4.52 0.70 -7.13
N GLY A 36 3.33 1.19 -6.79
CA GLY A 36 2.50 0.57 -5.75
C GLY A 36 2.07 -0.85 -6.09
N ILE A 37 1.58 -1.03 -7.31
CA ILE A 37 1.15 -2.33 -7.81
C ILE A 37 2.34 -3.29 -7.84
N GLN A 38 3.50 -2.84 -8.33
CA GLN A 38 4.72 -3.65 -8.33
C GLN A 38 5.10 -4.08 -6.91
N ALA A 39 5.18 -3.13 -5.96
CA ALA A 39 5.52 -3.44 -4.58
C ALA A 39 4.54 -4.43 -3.95
N LEU A 40 3.23 -4.28 -4.20
CA LEU A 40 2.23 -5.22 -3.71
C LEU A 40 2.40 -6.62 -4.33
N ALA A 41 2.61 -6.68 -5.65
CA ALA A 41 2.79 -7.93 -6.39
C ALA A 41 4.05 -8.70 -5.97
N GLU A 42 5.10 -8.01 -5.54
CA GLU A 42 6.34 -8.62 -5.03
C GLU A 42 6.21 -9.02 -3.55
N THR A 43 5.52 -8.20 -2.74
CA THR A 43 5.41 -8.43 -1.29
C THR A 43 4.60 -9.68 -0.96
N VAL A 44 3.46 -9.91 -1.63
CA VAL A 44 2.58 -11.03 -1.29
C VAL A 44 3.26 -12.40 -1.50
N PRO A 45 3.89 -12.69 -2.65
CA PRO A 45 4.64 -13.93 -2.84
C PRO A 45 5.83 -14.06 -1.90
N HIS A 46 6.51 -12.95 -1.60
CA HIS A 46 7.63 -12.95 -0.66
C HIS A 46 7.19 -13.42 0.73
N LEU A 47 6.14 -12.79 1.29
CA LEU A 47 5.56 -13.19 2.58
C LEU A 47 5.05 -14.64 2.58
N ALA A 48 4.46 -15.09 1.46
CA ALA A 48 3.99 -16.46 1.33
C ALA A 48 5.11 -17.50 1.34
N ALA A 49 6.34 -17.10 1.00
CA ALA A 49 7.52 -17.97 0.98
C ALA A 49 8.32 -17.95 2.29
N GLU A 50 7.97 -17.09 3.25
CA GLU A 50 8.65 -17.05 4.55
C GLU A 50 8.38 -18.33 5.37
N PRO A 51 9.40 -18.88 6.05
CA PRO A 51 9.20 -19.97 7.00
C PRO A 51 8.27 -19.54 8.13
N ARG A 52 7.30 -20.39 8.49
CA ARG A 52 6.39 -20.14 9.64
C ARG A 52 7.02 -20.58 10.96
#